data_AF-A0A1B6EHZ7-F1
#
_entry.id   AF-A0A1B6EHZ7-F1
#
_cell.length_a   1.000
_cell.length_b   1.000
_cell.length_c   1.000
_cell.angle_alpha   90.00
_cell.angle_beta   90.00
_cell.angle_gamma   90.00
#
_symmetry.space_group_name_H-M   'P 1'
#
loop_
_entity.id
_entity.type
_entity.pdbx_description
1 polymer ?
#
loop_
_entity_poly.entity_id
_entity_poly.type
_entity_poly.pdbx_seq_one_letter_code
_entity_poly.pdbx_strand_id
1 'polypeptide(L)'
;LPQTRTALIDENIERSVSLMQNVIELGRKIRDRKTLPIKYPLSEVVVIVNSPQQVTEVTSLQQYVTEELNVRRVTVTADKQAYGVSLRAEPDHKTLGARLKQAFKPVMAAIKELSNEQLQEFQRTGQLEVLGHKIEPSELRLFFSFTGPGADQLALKYEAHSDNDVLVLLDVTPDEELQAEGLAREFVNRVQKLRKKAHLVPTDQVTVYYAAQGELADIAVKYRQMIETSTRTPFLPLDQLRGKVLAEEVQVVKGCQLTLKLTDFVQGQPQKQTLTPACRYVRVQLQGLNPSNGVQGSTGYVLLENPAGENLLTLEKLEHEVRVLFGLQCRSKVYLYSDKGQPLSPDHLPSLHQTTVYVSAKPQLSSVPVVSQSNGPDCRFLNVQWKNKQGVLFLENPVGDDLPMDLEPLVRRMFNLDSASISVSA
;
A
#
# COMPACT_ATOMS: atom_id res chain seq x y z
N LEU A 1 36.54 15.17 36.65
CA LEU A 1 35.89 14.19 35.76
C LEU A 1 34.82 13.46 36.57
N PRO A 2 33.64 13.18 36.01
CA PRO A 2 32.67 12.32 36.67
C PRO A 2 33.28 10.93 36.92
N GLN A 3 32.93 10.30 38.05
CA GLN A 3 33.40 8.96 38.40
C GLN A 3 32.57 7.88 37.70
N THR A 4 33.24 6.90 37.08
CA THR A 4 32.59 5.79 36.38
C THR A 4 31.81 4.91 37.34
N ARG A 5 30.56 4.60 37.00
CA ARG A 5 29.72 3.64 37.74
C ARG A 5 29.71 2.31 36.99
N THR A 6 30.62 1.42 37.34
CA THR A 6 30.78 0.11 36.67
C THR A 6 29.51 -0.75 36.69
N ALA A 7 28.66 -0.61 37.71
CA ALA A 7 27.39 -1.33 37.82
C ALA A 7 26.34 -0.98 36.74
N LEU A 8 26.53 0.11 35.98
CA LEU A 8 25.65 0.51 34.88
C LEU A 8 26.21 0.09 33.50
N ILE A 9 27.40 -0.53 33.46
CA ILE A 9 28.00 -1.02 32.22
C ILE A 9 27.37 -2.37 31.90
N ASP A 10 26.78 -2.49 30.72
CA ASP A 10 26.21 -3.73 30.20
C ASP A 10 26.85 -4.06 28.85
N GLU A 11 27.84 -4.96 28.89
CA GLU A 11 28.60 -5.39 27.71
C GLU A 11 27.71 -6.07 26.65
N ASN A 12 26.57 -6.64 27.04
CA ASN A 12 25.66 -7.28 26.07
C ASN A 12 24.93 -6.23 25.24
N ILE A 13 24.52 -5.12 25.87
CA ILE A 13 23.90 -4.00 25.17
C ILE A 13 24.94 -3.34 24.26
N GLU A 14 26.15 -3.09 24.76
CA GLU A 14 27.23 -2.50 23.95
C GLU A 14 27.54 -3.34 22.71
N ARG A 15 27.58 -4.67 22.86
CA ARG A 15 27.74 -5.61 21.75
C ARG A 15 26.57 -5.56 20.76
N SER A 16 25.35 -5.60 21.26
CA SER A 16 24.13 -5.56 20.43
C SER A 16 24.05 -4.27 19.62
N VAL A 17 24.35 -3.12 20.25
CA VAL A 17 24.37 -1.81 19.59
C VAL A 17 25.49 -1.74 18.56
N SER A 18 26.68 -2.22 18.87
CA SER A 18 27.82 -2.24 17.93
C SER A 18 27.49 -3.09 16.70
N LEU A 19 26.86 -4.25 16.90
CA LEU A 19 26.45 -5.15 15.84
C LEU A 19 25.37 -4.52 14.95
N MET A 20 24.35 -3.90 15.55
CA MET A 20 23.31 -3.16 14.84
C MET A 20 23.90 -2.00 14.01
N GLN A 21 24.82 -1.22 14.58
CA GLN A 21 25.50 -0.14 13.87
C GLN A 21 26.26 -0.66 12.65
N ASN A 22 26.99 -1.76 12.78
CA ASN A 22 27.71 -2.38 11.66
C ASN A 22 26.75 -2.80 10.54
N VAL A 23 25.61 -3.42 10.88
CA VAL A 23 24.56 -3.78 9.90
C VAL A 23 24.06 -2.54 9.14
N ILE A 24 23.79 -1.44 9.84
CA ILE A 24 23.31 -0.19 9.23
C ILE A 24 24.38 0.40 8.30
N GLU A 25 25.65 0.43 8.73
CA GLU A 25 26.75 0.93 7.90
C GLU A 25 26.93 0.09 6.62
N LEU A 26 26.86 -1.24 6.73
CA LEU A 26 26.92 -2.15 5.59
C LEU A 26 25.76 -1.90 4.62
N GLY A 27 24.53 -1.75 5.12
CA GLY A 27 23.36 -1.42 4.31
C GLY A 27 23.49 -0.07 3.60
N ARG A 28 24.02 0.96 4.28
CA ARG A 28 24.28 2.29 3.69
C ARG A 28 25.32 2.21 2.56
N LYS A 29 26.43 1.50 2.79
CA LYS A 29 27.45 1.27 1.75
C LYS A 29 26.86 0.59 0.51
N ILE A 30 25.98 -0.39 0.70
CA ILE A 30 25.29 -1.05 -0.42
C ILE A 30 24.41 -0.05 -1.20
N ARG A 31 23.63 0.77 -0.49
CA ARG A 31 22.80 1.81 -1.11
C ARG A 31 23.62 2.81 -1.90
N ASP A 32 24.72 3.30 -1.33
CA ASP A 32 25.60 4.26 -1.99
C ASP A 32 26.22 3.67 -3.26
N ARG A 33 26.71 2.42 -3.18
CA ARG A 33 27.29 1.70 -4.32
C ARG A 33 26.29 1.52 -5.47
N LYS A 34 25.02 1.27 -5.17
CA LYS A 34 23.95 1.14 -6.17
C LYS A 34 23.22 2.44 -6.47
N THR A 35 23.66 3.57 -5.90
CA THR A 35 23.03 4.89 -6.05
C THR A 35 21.53 4.84 -5.72
N LEU A 36 21.16 4.16 -4.62
CA LEU A 36 19.79 4.01 -4.13
C LEU A 36 19.51 5.08 -3.05
N PRO A 37 18.69 6.13 -3.35
CA PRO A 37 18.43 7.18 -2.38
C PRO A 37 17.63 6.68 -1.17
N ILE A 38 18.02 7.11 0.04
CA ILE A 38 17.41 6.66 1.31
C ILE A 38 15.89 6.92 1.39
N LYS A 39 15.42 7.95 0.70
CA LYS A 39 14.00 8.33 0.62
C LYS A 39 13.09 7.24 0.02
N TYR A 40 13.62 6.27 -0.71
CA TYR A 40 12.83 5.17 -1.28
C TYR A 40 12.91 3.95 -0.37
N PRO A 41 11.77 3.45 0.14
CA PRO A 41 11.77 2.29 1.01
C PRO A 41 12.13 1.04 0.23
N LEU A 42 13.11 0.24 0.63
CA LEU A 42 13.44 -1.02 -0.08
C LEU A 42 12.61 -2.19 0.46
N SER A 43 12.46 -3.25 -0.34
CA SER A 43 11.62 -4.39 0.00
C SER A 43 12.11 -5.13 1.24
N GLU A 44 13.39 -5.52 1.26
CA GLU A 44 13.94 -6.26 2.38
C GLU A 44 15.45 -6.12 2.53
N VAL A 45 15.92 -6.36 3.74
CA VAL A 45 17.31 -6.63 4.07
C VAL A 45 17.41 -7.96 4.79
N VAL A 46 18.39 -8.78 4.39
CA VAL A 46 18.74 -10.04 5.06
C VAL A 46 20.09 -9.87 5.73
N VAL A 47 20.13 -10.10 7.04
CA VAL A 47 21.34 -10.04 7.86
C VAL A 47 21.73 -11.46 8.24
N ILE A 48 22.91 -11.88 7.80
CA ILE A 48 23.46 -13.20 8.07
C ILE A 48 24.60 -13.05 9.08
N VAL A 49 24.47 -13.74 10.21
CA VAL A 49 25.44 -13.70 11.32
C VAL A 49 25.99 -15.10 11.62
N ASN A 50 27.07 -15.19 12.40
CA ASN A 50 27.77 -16.46 12.65
C ASN A 50 27.25 -17.24 13.88
N SER A 51 26.43 -16.63 14.74
CA SER A 51 25.93 -17.28 15.96
C SER A 51 24.44 -17.04 16.21
N PRO A 52 23.71 -17.99 16.83
CA PRO A 52 22.31 -17.80 17.24
C PRO A 52 22.12 -16.66 18.26
N GLN A 53 23.15 -16.39 19.08
CA GLN A 53 23.14 -15.26 20.00
C GLN A 53 23.04 -13.93 19.24
N GLN A 54 23.89 -13.74 18.23
CA GLN A 54 23.87 -12.54 17.37
C GLN A 54 22.53 -12.37 16.65
N VAL A 55 21.86 -13.47 16.28
CA VAL A 55 20.52 -13.39 15.68
C VAL A 55 19.55 -12.71 16.65
N THR A 56 19.60 -13.07 17.93
CA THR A 56 18.72 -12.51 18.95
C THR A 56 19.07 -11.05 19.25
N GLU A 57 20.37 -10.72 19.32
CA GLU A 57 20.89 -9.37 19.53
C GLU A 57 20.40 -8.40 18.42
N VAL A 58 20.60 -8.73 17.14
CA VAL A 58 20.14 -7.89 16.03
C VAL A 58 18.62 -7.83 15.95
N THR A 59 17.93 -8.97 16.16
CA THR A 59 16.46 -9.02 16.09
C THR A 59 15.82 -8.11 17.16
N SER A 60 16.42 -8.04 18.36
CA SER A 60 15.94 -7.14 19.42
C SER A 60 16.01 -5.65 19.03
N LEU A 61 16.90 -5.30 18.11
CA LEU A 61 17.14 -3.94 17.62
C LEU A 61 16.69 -3.73 16.15
N GLN A 62 15.88 -4.65 15.60
CA GLN A 62 15.50 -4.63 14.18
C GLN A 62 14.76 -3.35 13.77
N GLN A 63 14.05 -2.70 14.69
CA GLN A 63 13.31 -1.48 14.41
C GLN A 63 14.25 -0.36 13.98
N TYR A 64 15.39 -0.19 14.67
CA TYR A 64 16.41 0.79 14.31
C TYR A 64 16.99 0.51 12.92
N VAL A 65 17.25 -0.77 12.60
CA VAL A 65 17.73 -1.17 11.26
C VAL A 65 16.67 -0.82 10.19
N THR A 66 15.39 -1.09 10.49
CA THR A 66 14.26 -0.83 9.59
C THR A 66 14.11 0.65 9.28
N GLU A 67 14.18 1.50 10.30
CA GLU A 67 14.05 2.95 10.20
C GLU A 67 15.25 3.59 9.51
N GLU A 68 16.47 3.24 9.92
CA GLU A 68 17.71 3.81 9.39
C GLU A 68 17.98 3.41 7.94
N LEU A 69 17.68 2.15 7.59
CA LEU A 69 17.78 1.67 6.22
C LEU A 69 16.51 1.87 5.42
N ASN A 70 15.42 2.40 5.96
CA ASN A 70 14.12 2.54 5.28
C ASN A 70 13.79 1.29 4.44
N VAL A 71 13.59 0.15 5.10
CA VAL A 71 13.25 -1.15 4.49
C VAL A 71 11.89 -1.61 5.00
N ARG A 72 11.14 -2.39 4.22
CA ARG A 72 9.83 -2.93 4.67
C ARG A 72 9.99 -4.16 5.56
N ARG A 73 11.03 -4.95 5.36
CA ARG A 73 11.29 -6.19 6.11
C ARG A 73 12.77 -6.34 6.45
N VAL A 74 13.05 -6.74 7.68
CA VAL A 74 14.37 -7.17 8.15
C VAL A 74 14.30 -8.65 8.48
N THR A 75 15.16 -9.45 7.86
CA THR A 75 15.28 -10.89 8.12
C THR A 75 16.67 -11.17 8.69
N VAL A 76 16.76 -11.73 9.89
CA VAL A 76 18.05 -12.09 10.51
C VAL A 76 18.17 -13.60 10.57
N THR A 77 19.29 -14.16 10.10
CA THR A 77 19.53 -15.60 10.09
C THR A 77 20.99 -15.93 10.39
N ALA A 78 21.25 -17.16 10.84
CA ALA A 78 22.61 -17.72 10.89
C ALA A 78 22.90 -18.67 9.71
N ASP A 79 21.90 -18.94 8.86
CA ASP A 79 21.99 -19.89 7.76
C ASP A 79 22.48 -19.21 6.47
N LYS A 80 23.78 -19.37 6.18
CA LYS A 80 24.41 -18.90 4.93
C LYS A 80 23.96 -19.69 3.71
N GLN A 81 23.62 -20.97 3.87
CA GLN A 81 23.30 -21.86 2.76
C GLN A 81 21.88 -21.60 2.23
N ALA A 82 20.94 -21.21 3.09
CA ALA A 82 19.58 -20.84 2.70
C ALA A 82 19.51 -19.73 1.64
N TYR A 83 20.51 -18.84 1.60
CA TYR A 83 20.60 -17.74 0.64
C TYR A 83 21.62 -17.98 -0.48
N GLY A 84 22.11 -19.22 -0.62
CA GLY A 84 23.05 -19.61 -1.67
C GLY A 84 24.38 -18.86 -1.62
N VAL A 85 24.78 -18.31 -0.47
CA VAL A 85 25.96 -17.46 -0.38
C VAL A 85 27.22 -18.30 -0.15
N SER A 86 28.19 -18.16 -1.04
CA SER A 86 29.55 -18.72 -0.93
C SER A 86 30.60 -17.62 -0.90
N LEU A 87 31.76 -17.90 -0.29
CA LEU A 87 32.93 -17.05 -0.38
C LEU A 87 33.65 -17.27 -1.71
N ARG A 88 34.14 -16.18 -2.29
CA ARG A 88 35.04 -16.14 -3.44
C ARG A 88 36.20 -15.21 -3.12
N ALA A 89 37.41 -15.62 -3.42
CA ALA A 89 38.58 -14.76 -3.27
C ALA A 89 38.87 -14.01 -4.58
N GLU A 90 39.06 -12.70 -4.49
CA GLU A 90 39.65 -11.88 -5.53
C GLU A 90 41.05 -11.44 -5.10
N PRO A 91 42.10 -11.80 -5.87
CA PRO A 91 43.46 -11.40 -5.55
C PRO A 91 43.67 -9.89 -5.76
N ASP A 92 44.42 -9.23 -4.88
CA ASP A 92 44.91 -7.88 -5.16
C ASP A 92 46.06 -7.97 -6.18
N HIS A 93 45.74 -7.59 -7.42
CA HIS A 93 46.67 -7.67 -8.54
C HIS A 93 47.93 -6.83 -8.33
N LYS A 94 47.89 -5.75 -7.53
CA LYS A 94 49.05 -4.86 -7.33
C LYS A 94 50.05 -5.49 -6.35
N THR A 95 49.58 -5.99 -5.23
CA THR A 95 50.42 -6.57 -4.18
C THR A 95 50.96 -7.93 -4.60
N LEU A 96 50.09 -8.83 -5.06
CA LEU A 96 50.47 -10.17 -5.53
C LEU A 96 51.32 -10.12 -6.80
N GLY A 97 51.05 -9.17 -7.71
CA GLY A 97 51.85 -8.98 -8.92
C GLY A 97 53.29 -8.57 -8.62
N ALA A 98 53.50 -7.68 -7.65
CA ALA A 98 54.83 -7.24 -7.22
C ALA A 98 55.63 -8.36 -6.54
N ARG A 99 54.96 -9.20 -5.73
CA ARG A 99 55.60 -10.28 -4.96
C ARG A 99 55.86 -11.54 -5.80
N LEU A 100 54.84 -12.04 -6.49
CA LEU A 100 54.88 -13.36 -7.14
C LEU A 100 55.50 -13.36 -8.54
N LYS A 101 55.62 -12.18 -9.20
CA LYS A 101 56.24 -12.01 -10.53
C LYS A 101 55.78 -13.08 -11.54
N GLN A 102 56.63 -14.05 -11.87
CA GLN A 102 56.33 -15.11 -12.85
C GLN A 102 55.27 -16.11 -12.35
N ALA A 103 55.19 -16.34 -11.03
CA ALA A 103 54.19 -17.22 -10.40
C ALA A 103 52.80 -16.57 -10.26
N PHE A 104 52.65 -15.29 -10.63
CA PHE A 104 51.40 -14.54 -10.47
C PHE A 104 50.22 -15.14 -11.24
N LYS A 105 50.41 -15.49 -12.53
CA LYS A 105 49.34 -16.07 -13.36
C LYS A 105 48.79 -17.39 -12.80
N PRO A 106 49.61 -18.41 -12.48
CA PRO A 106 49.11 -19.66 -11.94
C PRO A 106 48.49 -19.50 -10.54
N VAL A 107 49.06 -18.66 -9.67
CA VAL A 107 48.50 -18.42 -8.33
C VAL A 107 47.15 -17.68 -8.40
N MET A 108 46.96 -16.74 -9.32
CA MET A 108 45.65 -16.10 -9.52
C MET A 108 44.56 -17.09 -9.97
N ALA A 109 44.90 -18.03 -10.85
CA ALA A 109 43.95 -19.05 -11.29
C ALA A 109 43.55 -19.94 -10.11
N ALA A 110 44.53 -20.40 -9.34
CA ALA A 110 44.30 -21.23 -8.15
C ALA A 110 43.48 -20.49 -7.07
N ILE A 111 43.75 -19.20 -6.82
CA ILE A 111 42.98 -18.38 -5.88
C ILE A 111 41.49 -18.29 -6.29
N LYS A 112 41.21 -18.18 -7.59
CA LYS A 112 39.84 -18.11 -8.10
C LYS A 112 39.07 -19.44 -8.03
N GLU A 113 39.78 -20.55 -7.87
CA GLU A 113 39.24 -21.91 -7.76
C GLU A 113 39.18 -22.44 -6.32
N LEU A 114 39.57 -21.63 -5.32
CA LEU A 114 39.51 -22.02 -3.91
C LEU A 114 38.08 -22.39 -3.48
N SER A 115 37.96 -23.46 -2.68
CA SER A 115 36.67 -23.89 -2.15
C SER A 115 36.18 -22.98 -1.03
N ASN A 116 34.87 -22.98 -0.79
CA ASN A 116 34.26 -22.21 0.30
C ASN A 116 34.83 -22.62 1.66
N GLU A 117 35.12 -23.91 1.89
CA GLU A 117 35.73 -24.37 3.15
C GLU A 117 37.14 -23.79 3.34
N GLN A 118 37.95 -23.75 2.28
CA GLN A 118 39.31 -23.20 2.33
C GLN A 118 39.29 -21.69 2.63
N LEU A 119 38.32 -20.96 2.08
CA LEU A 119 38.17 -19.53 2.33
C LEU A 119 37.63 -19.24 3.74
N GLN A 120 36.73 -20.08 4.27
CA GLN A 120 36.30 -19.99 5.66
C GLN A 120 37.45 -20.28 6.63
N GLU A 121 38.28 -21.29 6.34
CA GLU A 121 39.45 -21.61 7.14
C GLU A 121 40.50 -20.50 7.07
N PHE A 122 40.70 -19.89 5.90
CA PHE A 122 41.55 -18.70 5.75
C PHE A 122 41.04 -17.52 6.58
N GLN A 123 39.72 -17.30 6.63
CA GLN A 123 39.13 -16.25 7.45
C GLN A 123 39.36 -16.50 8.95
N ARG A 124 39.38 -17.77 9.38
CA ARG A 124 39.61 -18.16 10.78
C ARG A 124 41.08 -18.12 11.19
N THR A 125 41.97 -18.59 10.32
CA THR A 125 43.40 -18.80 10.63
C THR A 125 44.30 -17.66 10.15
N GLY A 126 43.83 -16.85 9.20
CA GLY A 126 44.59 -15.79 8.55
C GLY A 126 45.74 -16.29 7.66
N GLN A 127 45.84 -17.60 7.42
CA GLN A 127 46.92 -18.20 6.63
C GLN A 127 46.36 -19.15 5.59
N LEU A 128 46.73 -18.93 4.33
CA LEU A 128 46.38 -19.82 3.23
C LEU A 128 47.64 -20.07 2.39
N GLU A 129 47.88 -21.32 2.02
CA GLU A 129 48.96 -21.69 1.12
C GLU A 129 48.40 -22.13 -0.22
N VAL A 130 48.77 -21.41 -1.29
CA VAL A 130 48.32 -21.70 -2.66
C VAL A 130 49.54 -21.94 -3.52
N LEU A 131 49.67 -23.14 -4.10
CA LEU A 131 50.80 -23.55 -4.94
C LEU A 131 52.18 -23.31 -4.29
N GLY A 132 52.32 -23.54 -2.97
CA GLY A 132 53.57 -23.36 -2.23
C GLY A 132 53.87 -21.91 -1.83
N HIS A 133 52.92 -20.99 -2.03
CA HIS A 133 53.04 -19.60 -1.61
C HIS A 133 52.05 -19.30 -0.48
N LYS A 134 52.58 -18.81 0.65
CA LYS A 134 51.74 -18.23 1.71
C LYS A 134 51.11 -16.95 1.21
N ILE A 135 49.80 -16.85 1.37
CA ILE A 135 48.98 -15.70 1.02
C ILE A 135 48.57 -15.00 2.32
N GLU A 136 48.83 -13.70 2.39
CA GLU A 136 48.45 -12.88 3.54
C GLU A 136 47.02 -12.33 3.41
N PRO A 137 46.33 -12.02 4.52
CA PRO A 137 45.00 -11.40 4.50
C PRO A 137 44.93 -10.07 3.72
N SER A 138 46.05 -9.33 3.68
CA SER A 138 46.19 -8.07 2.93
C SER A 138 46.25 -8.27 1.41
N GLU A 139 46.52 -9.48 0.94
CA GLU A 139 46.72 -9.82 -0.47
C GLU A 139 45.45 -10.38 -1.14
N LEU A 140 44.44 -10.73 -0.34
CA LEU A 140 43.16 -11.26 -0.81
C LEU A 140 42.02 -10.37 -0.35
N ARG A 141 41.10 -10.09 -1.27
CA ARG A 141 39.78 -9.58 -0.93
C ARG A 141 38.77 -10.71 -1.05
N LEU A 142 38.13 -11.04 0.07
CA LEU A 142 37.03 -11.98 0.07
C LEU A 142 35.75 -11.26 -0.34
N PHE A 143 35.07 -11.82 -1.33
CA PHE A 143 33.76 -11.41 -1.79
C PHE A 143 32.78 -12.54 -1.56
N PHE A 144 31.52 -12.18 -1.37
CA PHE A 144 30.45 -13.15 -1.34
C PHE A 144 29.86 -13.26 -2.75
N SER A 145 29.75 -14.49 -3.25
CA SER A 145 29.09 -14.82 -4.50
C SER A 145 27.89 -15.72 -4.24
N PHE A 146 26.86 -15.60 -5.07
CA PHE A 146 25.74 -16.53 -5.04
C PHE A 146 26.11 -17.79 -5.84
N THR A 147 25.83 -18.96 -5.29
CA THR A 147 26.11 -20.29 -5.86
C THR A 147 24.91 -21.21 -5.66
N GLY A 148 24.66 -22.10 -6.63
CA GLY A 148 23.51 -23.02 -6.61
C GLY A 148 22.44 -22.69 -7.66
N PRO A 149 21.34 -23.47 -7.72
CA PRO A 149 20.25 -23.20 -8.65
C PRO A 149 19.60 -21.85 -8.32
N GLY A 150 19.60 -20.92 -9.28
CA GLY A 150 19.06 -19.56 -9.10
C GLY A 150 20.09 -18.51 -8.63
N ALA A 151 21.38 -18.83 -8.60
CA ALA A 151 22.46 -17.89 -8.25
C ALA A 151 22.40 -16.58 -9.07
N ASP A 152 22.14 -16.67 -10.38
CA ASP A 152 22.03 -15.49 -11.25
C ASP A 152 20.85 -14.59 -10.86
N GLN A 153 19.73 -15.19 -10.43
CA GLN A 153 18.55 -14.44 -9.98
C GLN A 153 18.81 -13.78 -8.62
N LEU A 154 19.47 -14.49 -7.70
CA LEU A 154 19.87 -13.94 -6.40
C LEU A 154 20.90 -12.81 -6.55
N ALA A 155 21.83 -12.91 -7.51
CA ALA A 155 22.81 -11.87 -7.80
C ALA A 155 22.19 -10.61 -8.44
N LEU A 156 21.08 -10.77 -9.18
CA LEU A 156 20.30 -9.64 -9.71
C LEU A 156 19.44 -8.98 -8.62
N LYS A 157 18.87 -9.80 -7.72
CA LYS A 157 17.98 -9.35 -6.66
C LYS A 157 18.73 -8.68 -5.51
N TYR A 158 19.76 -9.33 -4.99
CA TYR A 158 20.46 -8.90 -3.80
C TYR A 158 21.85 -8.36 -4.11
N GLU A 159 22.16 -7.25 -3.46
CA GLU A 159 23.52 -6.76 -3.38
C GLU A 159 24.09 -7.08 -2.01
N ALA A 160 25.23 -7.76 -1.98
CA ALA A 160 25.87 -8.22 -0.76
C ALA A 160 27.00 -7.28 -0.31
N HIS A 161 27.12 -7.09 1.00
CA HIS A 161 28.32 -6.53 1.62
C HIS A 161 28.54 -7.11 3.00
N SER A 162 29.79 -7.21 3.41
CA SER A 162 30.19 -7.92 4.62
C SER A 162 31.26 -7.17 5.35
N ASP A 163 31.24 -7.30 6.66
CA ASP A 163 32.33 -6.93 7.55
C ASP A 163 32.43 -7.98 8.67
N ASN A 164 33.63 -8.57 8.80
CA ASN A 164 33.94 -9.60 9.78
C ASN A 164 32.92 -10.76 9.82
N ASP A 165 32.12 -10.80 10.88
CA ASP A 165 31.14 -11.86 11.17
C ASP A 165 29.71 -11.55 10.68
N VAL A 166 29.52 -10.41 9.99
CA VAL A 166 28.22 -9.95 9.51
C VAL A 166 28.22 -9.83 8.00
N LEU A 167 27.20 -10.42 7.39
CA LEU A 167 26.91 -10.29 5.97
C LEU A 167 25.52 -9.69 5.81
N VAL A 168 25.42 -8.60 5.05
CA VAL A 168 24.15 -7.94 4.72
C VAL A 168 23.87 -8.15 3.24
N LEU A 169 22.68 -8.68 2.94
CA LEU A 169 22.12 -8.75 1.60
C LEU A 169 20.97 -7.75 1.53
N LEU A 170 21.09 -6.74 0.67
CA LEU A 170 20.02 -5.76 0.46
C LEU A 170 19.32 -6.07 -0.85
N ASP A 171 17.99 -6.15 -0.83
CA ASP A 171 17.21 -6.27 -2.06
C ASP A 171 17.29 -4.95 -2.82
N VAL A 172 17.96 -4.99 -3.98
CA VAL A 172 18.16 -3.86 -4.88
C VAL A 172 17.30 -3.96 -6.12
N THR A 173 16.38 -4.92 -6.16
CA THR A 173 15.42 -5.03 -7.25
C THR A 173 14.64 -3.73 -7.31
N PRO A 174 14.60 -3.05 -8.45
CA PRO A 174 13.70 -1.93 -8.64
C PRO A 174 12.27 -2.47 -8.53
N ASP A 175 11.67 -2.34 -7.36
CA ASP A 175 10.25 -2.61 -7.19
C ASP A 175 9.50 -1.59 -8.07
N GLU A 176 8.82 -2.08 -9.09
CA GLU A 176 8.01 -1.26 -9.99
C GLU A 176 7.00 -0.44 -9.19
N GLU A 177 6.53 -0.93 -8.03
CA GLU A 177 5.67 -0.16 -7.13
C GLU A 177 6.41 1.00 -6.45
N LEU A 178 7.69 0.84 -6.08
CA LEU A 178 8.49 1.92 -5.50
C LEU A 178 8.82 2.98 -6.54
N GLN A 179 9.10 2.57 -7.78
CA GLN A 179 9.31 3.51 -8.88
C GLN A 179 8.02 4.28 -9.19
N ALA A 180 6.88 3.59 -9.23
CA ALA A 180 5.57 4.19 -9.46
C ALA A 180 5.18 5.14 -8.32
N GLU A 181 5.41 4.75 -7.06
CA GLU A 181 5.18 5.62 -5.89
C GLU A 181 6.15 6.82 -5.89
N GLY A 182 7.41 6.60 -6.27
CA GLY A 182 8.40 7.67 -6.42
C GLY A 182 7.97 8.71 -7.47
N LEU A 183 7.45 8.24 -8.60
CA LEU A 183 6.85 9.08 -9.64
C LEU A 183 5.58 9.79 -9.14
N ALA A 184 4.72 9.12 -8.36
CA ALA A 184 3.56 9.74 -7.71
C ALA A 184 3.94 10.89 -6.77
N ARG A 185 4.98 10.72 -5.93
CA ARG A 185 5.52 11.81 -5.10
C ARG A 185 6.08 12.96 -5.93
N GLU A 186 6.59 12.65 -7.11
CA GLU A 186 7.04 13.64 -8.07
C GLU A 186 5.89 14.50 -8.64
N PHE A 187 4.68 13.94 -8.81
CA PHE A 187 3.48 14.74 -9.10
C PHE A 187 3.15 15.68 -7.93
N VAL A 188 3.14 15.18 -6.70
CA VAL A 188 2.87 16.00 -5.49
C VAL A 188 3.82 17.19 -5.42
N ASN A 189 5.12 16.95 -5.57
CA ASN A 189 6.13 18.01 -5.54
C ASN A 189 5.92 19.07 -6.61
N ARG A 190 5.52 18.67 -7.82
CA ARG A 190 5.26 19.60 -8.93
C ARG A 190 4.00 20.41 -8.71
N VAL A 191 2.91 19.78 -8.26
CA VAL A 191 1.68 20.49 -7.89
C VAL A 191 1.96 21.56 -6.84
N GLN A 192 2.74 21.22 -5.81
CA GLN A 192 3.11 22.18 -4.77
C GLN A 192 4.00 23.32 -5.29
N LYS A 193 4.92 23.05 -6.22
CA LYS A 193 5.70 24.10 -6.92
C LYS A 193 4.80 25.00 -7.77
N LEU A 194 3.84 24.42 -8.48
CA LEU A 194 2.89 25.17 -9.31
C LEU A 194 2.01 26.10 -8.46
N ARG A 195 1.54 25.64 -7.28
CA ARG A 195 0.84 26.49 -6.29
C ARG A 195 1.68 27.67 -5.85
N LYS A 196 2.95 27.44 -5.50
CA LYS A 196 3.88 28.51 -5.10
C LYS A 196 4.13 29.51 -6.23
N LYS A 197 4.27 29.04 -7.47
CA LYS A 197 4.44 29.89 -8.66
C LYS A 197 3.20 30.75 -8.93
N ALA A 198 2.01 30.25 -8.60
CA ALA A 198 0.76 30.98 -8.67
C ALA A 198 0.50 31.91 -7.45
N HIS A 199 1.47 32.02 -6.52
CA HIS A 199 1.35 32.79 -5.27
C HIS A 199 0.18 32.38 -4.36
N LEU A 200 -0.20 31.10 -4.40
CA LEU A 200 -1.31 30.55 -3.62
C LEU A 200 -0.85 30.03 -2.26
N VAL A 201 -1.69 30.20 -1.24
CA VAL A 201 -1.49 29.62 0.10
C VAL A 201 -2.17 28.24 0.20
N PRO A 202 -1.80 27.38 1.18
CA PRO A 202 -2.39 26.04 1.32
C PRO A 202 -3.89 26.02 1.59
N THR A 203 -4.46 27.13 2.07
CA THR A 203 -5.91 27.29 2.33
C THR A 203 -6.71 27.62 1.07
N ASP A 204 -6.05 28.05 0.00
CA ASP A 204 -6.74 28.44 -1.23
C ASP A 204 -7.30 27.19 -1.92
N GLN A 205 -8.59 27.25 -2.25
CA GLN A 205 -9.26 26.24 -3.03
C GLN A 205 -8.91 26.44 -4.50
N VAL A 206 -8.30 25.42 -5.09
CA VAL A 206 -7.91 25.37 -6.50
C VAL A 206 -8.09 23.95 -7.00
N THR A 207 -8.03 23.77 -8.32
CA THR A 207 -8.11 22.44 -8.95
C THR A 207 -6.94 22.25 -9.89
N VAL A 208 -6.36 21.05 -9.88
CA VAL A 208 -5.23 20.70 -10.73
C VAL A 208 -5.69 19.73 -11.80
N TYR A 209 -5.39 20.11 -13.03
CA TYR A 209 -5.62 19.30 -14.22
C TYR A 209 -4.30 18.76 -14.76
N TYR A 210 -4.26 17.49 -15.16
CA TYR A 210 -3.07 16.86 -15.70
C TYR A 210 -3.29 16.24 -17.08
N ALA A 211 -2.29 16.32 -17.95
CA ALA A 211 -2.15 15.46 -19.12
C ALA A 211 -0.79 14.78 -19.07
N ALA A 212 -0.80 13.44 -19.08
CA ALA A 212 0.39 12.61 -18.97
C ALA A 212 0.41 11.57 -20.10
N GLN A 213 1.60 11.14 -20.49
CA GLN A 213 1.83 10.14 -21.55
C GLN A 213 2.61 8.94 -21.01
N GLY A 214 2.39 7.76 -21.60
CA GLY A 214 3.07 6.52 -21.22
C GLY A 214 2.81 6.12 -19.77
N GLU A 215 3.82 5.58 -19.10
CA GLU A 215 3.78 5.10 -17.71
C GLU A 215 3.23 6.14 -16.71
N LEU A 216 3.41 7.44 -16.98
CA LEU A 216 2.92 8.52 -16.13
C LEU A 216 1.39 8.61 -16.11
N ALA A 217 0.70 8.18 -17.17
CA ALA A 217 -0.76 8.19 -17.23
C ALA A 217 -1.34 7.16 -16.25
N ASP A 218 -0.81 5.94 -16.27
CA ASP A 218 -1.23 4.86 -15.38
C ASP A 218 -0.93 5.20 -13.91
N ILE A 219 0.23 5.81 -13.64
CA ILE A 219 0.61 6.26 -12.29
C ILE A 219 -0.31 7.36 -11.78
N ALA A 220 -0.65 8.34 -12.63
CA ALA A 220 -1.55 9.43 -12.27
C ALA A 220 -2.96 8.92 -11.88
N VAL A 221 -3.43 7.85 -12.52
CA VAL A 221 -4.69 7.18 -12.17
C VAL A 221 -4.53 6.35 -10.90
N LYS A 222 -3.53 5.45 -10.84
CA LYS A 222 -3.30 4.53 -9.71
C LYS A 222 -3.09 5.26 -8.38
N TYR A 223 -2.34 6.38 -8.38
CA TYR A 223 -1.99 7.12 -7.16
C TYR A 223 -2.78 8.43 -6.98
N ARG A 224 -3.89 8.60 -7.71
CA ARG A 224 -4.71 9.82 -7.66
C ARG A 224 -5.07 10.23 -6.23
N GLN A 225 -5.59 9.29 -5.43
CA GLN A 225 -6.01 9.57 -4.05
C GLN A 225 -4.86 10.04 -3.15
N MET A 226 -3.66 9.46 -3.34
CA MET A 226 -2.45 9.88 -2.61
C MET A 226 -2.07 11.32 -2.98
N ILE A 227 -2.13 11.67 -4.26
CA ILE A 227 -1.82 13.02 -4.76
C ILE A 227 -2.83 14.03 -4.21
N GLU A 228 -4.12 13.74 -4.30
CA GLU A 228 -5.20 14.60 -3.80
C GLU A 228 -5.09 14.83 -2.28
N THR A 229 -4.82 13.77 -1.51
CA THR A 229 -4.67 13.84 -0.05
C THR A 229 -3.45 14.69 0.34
N SER A 230 -2.31 14.48 -0.33
CA SER A 230 -1.06 15.19 -0.03
C SER A 230 -1.09 16.66 -0.45
N THR A 231 -1.83 16.97 -1.52
CA THR A 231 -1.93 18.33 -2.06
C THR A 231 -3.17 19.08 -1.58
N ARG A 232 -4.12 18.39 -0.94
CA ARG A 232 -5.46 18.91 -0.57
C ARG A 232 -6.16 19.60 -1.74
N THR A 233 -5.97 19.04 -2.94
CA THR A 233 -6.38 19.65 -4.21
C THR A 233 -6.96 18.55 -5.09
N PRO A 234 -8.13 18.73 -5.72
CA PRO A 234 -8.63 17.77 -6.69
C PRO A 234 -7.65 17.62 -7.85
N PHE A 235 -7.41 16.38 -8.28
CA PHE A 235 -6.45 16.03 -9.33
C PHE A 235 -7.17 15.32 -10.47
N LEU A 236 -7.41 16.05 -11.56
CA LEU A 236 -8.29 15.63 -12.65
C LEU A 236 -7.56 15.58 -14.00
N PRO A 237 -7.96 14.71 -14.94
CA PRO A 237 -7.39 14.74 -16.28
C PRO A 237 -7.81 16.01 -17.06
N LEU A 238 -6.94 16.45 -17.98
CA LEU A 238 -7.02 17.74 -18.68
C LEU A 238 -8.25 17.89 -19.57
N ASP A 239 -8.81 16.78 -20.03
CA ASP A 239 -10.08 16.72 -20.78
C ASP A 239 -11.28 17.26 -19.96
N GLN A 240 -11.17 17.26 -18.63
CA GLN A 240 -12.18 17.79 -17.72
C GLN A 240 -11.92 19.23 -17.29
N LEU A 241 -10.99 19.93 -17.94
CA LEU A 241 -10.60 21.29 -17.56
C LEU A 241 -11.80 22.24 -17.57
N ARG A 242 -12.03 22.87 -16.41
CA ARG A 242 -13.03 23.92 -16.21
C ARG A 242 -12.42 25.03 -15.37
N GLY A 243 -12.89 26.25 -15.60
CA GLY A 243 -12.42 27.43 -14.88
C GLY A 243 -11.27 28.14 -15.57
N LYS A 244 -10.82 29.22 -14.94
CA LYS A 244 -9.73 30.06 -15.41
C LYS A 244 -8.39 29.45 -14.98
N VAL A 245 -7.51 29.24 -15.95
CA VAL A 245 -6.14 28.80 -15.69
C VAL A 245 -5.37 29.91 -14.96
N LEU A 246 -4.91 29.60 -13.75
CA LEU A 246 -4.11 30.48 -12.90
C LEU A 246 -2.61 30.25 -13.13
N ALA A 247 -2.21 29.00 -13.37
CA ALA A 247 -0.84 28.66 -13.72
C ALA A 247 -0.78 27.39 -14.56
N GLU A 248 0.22 27.30 -15.42
CA GLU A 248 0.49 26.14 -16.26
C GLU A 248 1.97 25.78 -16.21
N GLU A 249 2.24 24.49 -16.30
CA GLU A 249 3.58 23.94 -16.35
C GLU A 249 3.62 22.69 -17.24
N VAL A 250 4.54 22.69 -18.20
CA VAL A 250 4.81 21.56 -19.09
C VAL A 250 6.24 21.11 -18.85
N GLN A 251 6.44 19.84 -18.55
CA GLN A 251 7.76 19.27 -18.28
C GLN A 251 7.91 17.88 -18.89
N VAL A 252 9.15 17.47 -19.13
CA VAL A 252 9.49 16.11 -19.53
C VAL A 252 9.98 15.34 -18.31
N VAL A 253 9.31 14.23 -18.00
CA VAL A 253 9.64 13.35 -16.87
C VAL A 253 9.92 11.96 -17.43
N LYS A 254 11.13 11.44 -17.21
CA LYS A 254 11.61 10.17 -17.77
C LYS A 254 11.38 10.02 -19.29
N GLY A 255 11.42 11.11 -20.05
CA GLY A 255 11.18 11.12 -21.50
C GLY A 255 9.70 11.26 -21.92
N CYS A 256 8.75 11.24 -20.97
CA CYS A 256 7.34 11.45 -21.23
C CYS A 256 6.92 12.89 -20.90
N GLN A 257 6.00 13.47 -21.68
CA GLN A 257 5.50 14.82 -21.43
C GLN A 257 4.40 14.81 -20.35
N LEU A 258 4.57 15.66 -19.34
CA LEU A 258 3.59 15.94 -18.29
C LEU A 258 3.19 17.42 -18.37
N THR A 259 1.90 17.68 -18.51
CA THR A 259 1.31 19.01 -18.44
C THR A 259 0.45 19.10 -17.19
N LEU A 260 0.67 20.13 -16.38
CA LEU A 260 -0.15 20.47 -15.22
C LEU A 260 -0.74 21.86 -15.42
N LYS A 261 -2.05 21.99 -15.26
CA LYS A 261 -2.76 23.28 -15.26
C LYS A 261 -3.50 23.44 -13.94
N LEU A 262 -3.26 24.55 -13.27
CA LEU A 262 -3.91 24.92 -12.04
C LEU A 262 -4.98 25.95 -12.38
N THR A 263 -6.22 25.70 -11.98
CA THR A 263 -7.35 26.62 -12.20
C THR A 263 -7.90 27.14 -10.87
N ASP A 264 -8.69 28.20 -10.96
CA ASP A 264 -9.58 28.58 -9.88
C ASP A 264 -10.55 27.43 -9.55
N PHE A 265 -10.99 27.40 -8.29
CA PHE A 265 -12.02 26.47 -7.87
C PHE A 265 -13.37 26.98 -8.35
N VAL A 266 -13.90 26.37 -9.41
CA VAL A 266 -15.24 26.68 -9.91
C VAL A 266 -16.26 26.03 -8.99
N GLN A 267 -17.05 26.85 -8.28
CA GLN A 267 -18.24 26.37 -7.56
C GLN A 267 -19.16 25.63 -8.55
N GLY A 268 -19.37 24.34 -8.32
CA GLY A 268 -20.05 23.44 -9.26
C GLY A 268 -19.16 22.41 -9.95
N GLN A 269 -17.86 22.33 -9.62
CA GLN A 269 -17.10 21.09 -9.83
C GLN A 269 -17.75 19.94 -9.05
N PRO A 270 -17.75 18.71 -9.58
CA PRO A 270 -18.36 17.58 -8.88
C PRO A 270 -17.61 17.39 -7.57
N GLN A 271 -18.28 17.70 -6.45
CA GLN A 271 -17.98 17.07 -5.18
C GLN A 271 -17.81 15.59 -5.48
N LYS A 272 -16.60 15.06 -5.33
CA LYS A 272 -16.38 13.63 -5.14
C LYS A 272 -17.12 12.72 -6.12
N GLN A 273 -17.37 13.13 -7.39
CA GLN A 273 -18.41 12.55 -8.25
C GLN A 273 -19.47 11.84 -7.40
N THR A 274 -20.32 12.59 -6.66
CA THR A 274 -21.38 12.00 -5.85
C THR A 274 -22.23 11.20 -6.82
N LEU A 275 -21.84 9.95 -7.05
CA LEU A 275 -22.63 8.98 -7.74
C LEU A 275 -23.93 9.08 -6.94
N THR A 276 -25.00 9.38 -7.65
CA THR A 276 -26.33 9.15 -7.09
C THR A 276 -26.67 7.73 -7.50
N PRO A 277 -27.20 6.92 -6.58
CA PRO A 277 -27.76 5.61 -6.94
C PRO A 277 -28.69 5.77 -8.15
N ALA A 278 -28.46 4.96 -9.20
CA ALA A 278 -29.28 4.99 -10.41
C ALA A 278 -30.74 4.58 -10.15
N CYS A 279 -30.97 3.85 -9.06
CA CYS A 279 -32.28 3.40 -8.60
C CYS A 279 -32.80 4.26 -7.45
N ARG A 280 -34.13 4.36 -7.34
CA ARG A 280 -34.76 4.94 -6.14
C ARG A 280 -34.48 4.09 -4.90
N TYR A 281 -34.08 4.76 -3.82
CA TYR A 281 -33.82 4.16 -2.51
C TYR A 281 -34.44 4.97 -1.37
N VAL A 282 -34.55 4.35 -0.21
CA VAL A 282 -34.99 4.95 1.05
C VAL A 282 -33.99 4.62 2.17
N ARG A 283 -33.72 5.60 3.05
CA ARG A 283 -32.91 5.38 4.27
C ARG A 283 -33.82 4.80 5.34
N VAL A 284 -33.38 3.77 6.03
CA VAL A 284 -34.12 3.13 7.12
C VAL A 284 -33.36 3.28 8.42
N GLN A 285 -34.03 3.74 9.46
CA GLN A 285 -33.45 3.96 10.78
C GLN A 285 -34.25 3.20 11.84
N LEU A 286 -33.57 2.36 12.63
CA LEU A 286 -34.16 1.73 13.80
C LEU A 286 -34.35 2.76 14.92
N GLN A 287 -35.52 2.76 15.54
CA GLN A 287 -35.85 3.61 16.68
C GLN A 287 -36.34 2.78 17.87
N GLY A 288 -35.49 2.68 18.89
CA GLY A 288 -35.77 1.87 20.09
C GLY A 288 -35.77 0.36 19.81
N LEU A 289 -35.13 -0.05 18.71
CA LEU A 289 -34.92 -1.43 18.29
C LEU A 289 -33.42 -1.66 18.13
N ASN A 290 -32.93 -2.81 18.60
CA ASN A 290 -31.56 -3.23 18.39
C ASN A 290 -31.52 -4.25 17.22
N PRO A 291 -30.54 -4.13 16.32
CA PRO A 291 -30.33 -5.14 15.28
C PRO A 291 -29.94 -6.49 15.89
N SER A 292 -30.13 -7.57 15.14
CA SER A 292 -29.77 -8.94 15.56
C SER A 292 -29.12 -9.75 14.43
N ASN A 293 -28.72 -11.00 14.71
CA ASN A 293 -28.03 -11.90 13.77
C ASN A 293 -26.68 -11.37 13.25
N GLY A 294 -25.91 -10.72 14.13
CA GLY A 294 -24.54 -10.27 13.81
C GLY A 294 -24.45 -8.85 13.25
N VAL A 295 -25.57 -8.27 12.80
CA VAL A 295 -25.67 -6.88 12.32
C VAL A 295 -25.38 -5.90 13.45
N GLN A 296 -24.49 -4.94 13.21
CA GLN A 296 -24.14 -3.90 14.18
C GLN A 296 -24.80 -2.55 13.87
N GLY A 297 -25.13 -2.29 12.59
CA GLY A 297 -25.73 -1.04 12.14
C GLY A 297 -27.20 -0.86 12.54
N SER A 298 -27.55 0.34 12.98
CA SER A 298 -28.95 0.76 13.24
C SER A 298 -29.57 1.60 12.10
N THR A 299 -28.76 1.87 11.07
CA THR A 299 -29.12 2.61 9.86
C THR A 299 -28.81 1.74 8.65
N GLY A 300 -29.66 1.75 7.64
CA GLY A 300 -29.39 1.06 6.38
C GLY A 300 -30.21 1.66 5.23
N TYR A 301 -30.10 1.05 4.06
CA TYR A 301 -30.69 1.52 2.83
C TYR A 301 -31.48 0.41 2.16
N VAL A 302 -32.67 0.71 1.66
CA VAL A 302 -33.49 -0.24 0.89
C VAL A 302 -33.77 0.35 -0.48
N LEU A 303 -33.58 -0.46 -1.52
CA LEU A 303 -33.90 -0.07 -2.90
C LEU A 303 -35.40 -0.25 -3.14
N LEU A 304 -36.06 0.80 -3.62
CA LEU A 304 -37.47 0.80 -4.00
C LEU A 304 -37.70 0.17 -5.37
N GLU A 305 -36.64 0.07 -6.16
CA GLU A 305 -36.58 -0.55 -7.48
C GLU A 305 -35.16 -1.02 -7.74
N ASN A 306 -34.98 -2.18 -8.38
CA ASN A 306 -33.66 -2.65 -8.80
C ASN A 306 -33.81 -3.83 -9.78
N PRO A 307 -33.46 -3.71 -11.07
CA PRO A 307 -32.88 -2.54 -11.76
C PRO A 307 -33.82 -1.31 -11.82
N ALA A 308 -33.32 -0.16 -12.24
CA ALA A 308 -34.07 1.09 -12.37
C ALA A 308 -35.32 0.90 -13.24
N GLY A 309 -36.48 1.28 -12.71
CA GLY A 309 -37.78 1.08 -13.37
C GLY A 309 -38.36 -0.34 -13.31
N GLU A 310 -37.67 -1.29 -12.66
CA GLU A 310 -38.10 -2.69 -12.54
C GLU A 310 -38.13 -3.15 -11.06
N ASN A 311 -38.81 -4.27 -10.79
CA ASN A 311 -38.93 -4.85 -9.45
C ASN A 311 -39.41 -3.86 -8.38
N LEU A 312 -40.42 -3.05 -8.71
CA LEU A 312 -40.99 -2.06 -7.80
C LEU A 312 -41.42 -2.71 -6.47
N LEU A 313 -40.92 -2.14 -5.37
CA LEU A 313 -41.12 -2.65 -4.03
C LEU A 313 -42.53 -2.31 -3.52
N THR A 314 -43.26 -3.30 -3.00
CA THR A 314 -44.53 -3.10 -2.30
C THR A 314 -44.28 -2.83 -0.81
N LEU A 315 -45.28 -2.31 -0.09
CA LEU A 315 -45.14 -2.03 1.35
C LEU A 315 -44.84 -3.30 2.16
N GLU A 316 -45.48 -4.43 1.81
CA GLU A 316 -45.22 -5.73 2.44
C GLU A 316 -43.79 -6.22 2.20
N LYS A 317 -43.27 -6.05 0.97
CA LYS A 317 -41.89 -6.39 0.65
C LYS A 317 -40.90 -5.44 1.33
N LEU A 318 -41.24 -4.15 1.45
CA LEU A 318 -40.42 -3.20 2.21
C LEU A 318 -40.30 -3.60 3.68
N GLU A 319 -41.40 -3.99 4.33
CA GLU A 319 -41.35 -4.51 5.70
C GLU A 319 -40.47 -5.77 5.79
N HIS A 320 -40.57 -6.67 4.81
CA HIS A 320 -39.74 -7.87 4.74
C HIS A 320 -38.24 -7.54 4.59
N GLU A 321 -37.87 -6.68 3.63
CA GLU A 321 -36.49 -6.26 3.40
C GLU A 321 -35.90 -5.58 4.63
N VAL A 322 -36.66 -4.74 5.33
CA VAL A 322 -36.23 -4.11 6.59
C VAL A 322 -35.95 -5.16 7.67
N ARG A 323 -36.80 -6.20 7.78
CA ARG A 323 -36.59 -7.28 8.74
C ARG A 323 -35.33 -8.08 8.42
N VAL A 324 -35.09 -8.39 7.15
CA VAL A 324 -33.90 -9.10 6.69
C VAL A 324 -32.65 -8.25 6.94
N LEU A 325 -32.68 -6.98 6.54
CA LEU A 325 -31.58 -6.03 6.62
C LEU A 325 -31.03 -5.88 8.05
N PHE A 326 -31.91 -5.76 9.05
CA PHE A 326 -31.51 -5.61 10.45
C PHE A 326 -31.59 -6.91 11.27
N GLY A 327 -31.83 -8.05 10.60
CA GLY A 327 -31.95 -9.36 11.22
C GLY A 327 -33.06 -9.46 12.28
N LEU A 328 -34.13 -8.67 12.17
CA LEU A 328 -35.19 -8.57 13.19
C LEU A 328 -36.00 -9.88 13.26
N GLN A 329 -36.04 -10.52 14.43
CA GLN A 329 -36.72 -11.81 14.64
C GLN A 329 -38.23 -11.76 14.25
N CYS A 330 -38.71 -12.84 13.61
CA CYS A 330 -40.05 -12.97 13.03
C CYS A 330 -41.25 -12.82 14.00
N ARG A 331 -41.06 -12.58 15.30
CA ARG A 331 -42.15 -12.51 16.29
C ARG A 331 -42.57 -11.09 16.68
N SER A 332 -41.76 -10.08 16.40
CA SER A 332 -42.06 -8.69 16.79
C SER A 332 -42.77 -7.98 15.64
N LYS A 333 -43.93 -7.37 15.91
CA LYS A 333 -44.60 -6.48 14.95
C LYS A 333 -43.75 -5.21 14.83
N VAL A 334 -43.35 -4.87 13.61
CA VAL A 334 -42.67 -3.61 13.31
C VAL A 334 -43.64 -2.66 12.62
N TYR A 335 -43.46 -1.38 12.91
CA TYR A 335 -44.24 -0.29 12.34
C TYR A 335 -43.27 0.64 11.61
N LEU A 336 -43.61 0.98 10.37
CA LEU A 336 -42.85 1.89 9.53
C LEU A 336 -43.48 3.27 9.56
N TYR A 337 -42.68 4.30 9.82
CA TYR A 337 -43.11 5.69 9.89
C TYR A 337 -42.32 6.54 8.90
N SER A 338 -42.99 7.53 8.30
CA SER A 338 -42.36 8.51 7.43
C SER A 338 -41.44 9.45 8.21
N ASP A 339 -40.69 10.27 7.48
CA ASP A 339 -39.90 11.38 8.01
C ASP A 339 -40.72 12.42 8.81
N LYS A 340 -42.05 12.43 8.63
CA LYS A 340 -43.01 13.25 9.37
C LYS A 340 -43.64 12.52 10.56
N GLY A 341 -43.24 11.28 10.84
CA GLY A 341 -43.75 10.47 11.95
C GLY A 341 -45.14 9.87 11.71
N GLN A 342 -45.63 9.87 10.46
CA GLN A 342 -46.91 9.25 10.10
C GLN A 342 -46.71 7.78 9.71
N PRO A 343 -47.65 6.87 10.03
CA PRO A 343 -47.54 5.48 9.61
C PRO A 343 -47.54 5.37 8.08
N LEU A 344 -46.63 4.57 7.53
CA LEU A 344 -46.57 4.35 6.08
C LEU A 344 -47.85 3.66 5.57
N SER A 345 -48.37 4.17 4.46
CA SER A 345 -49.39 3.53 3.63
C SER A 345 -48.83 3.30 2.22
N PRO A 346 -49.44 2.42 1.40
CA PRO A 346 -49.00 2.17 0.03
C PRO A 346 -48.85 3.42 -0.83
N ASP A 347 -49.71 4.43 -0.61
CA ASP A 347 -49.70 5.70 -1.35
C ASP A 347 -48.43 6.53 -1.13
N HIS A 348 -47.69 6.26 -0.04
CA HIS A 348 -46.47 6.98 0.28
C HIS A 348 -45.25 6.47 -0.49
N LEU A 349 -45.26 5.23 -1.01
CA LEU A 349 -44.11 4.57 -1.66
C LEU A 349 -43.44 5.41 -2.77
N PRO A 350 -44.18 6.08 -3.67
CA PRO A 350 -43.56 6.91 -4.72
C PRO A 350 -42.78 8.11 -4.17
N SER A 351 -43.19 8.61 -2.99
CA SER A 351 -42.60 9.79 -2.34
C SER A 351 -41.43 9.47 -1.40
N LEU A 352 -41.09 8.18 -1.22
CA LEU A 352 -40.04 7.77 -0.27
C LEU A 352 -38.61 7.97 -0.78
N HIS A 353 -38.41 8.32 -2.05
CA HIS A 353 -37.07 8.45 -2.60
C HIS A 353 -36.26 9.51 -1.85
N GLN A 354 -35.08 9.11 -1.35
CA GLN A 354 -34.16 9.96 -0.57
C GLN A 354 -34.76 10.48 0.75
N THR A 355 -35.81 9.83 1.25
CA THR A 355 -36.39 10.11 2.57
C THR A 355 -35.88 9.10 3.62
N THR A 356 -36.17 9.39 4.89
CA THR A 356 -35.89 8.49 6.01
C THR A 356 -37.18 7.85 6.50
N VAL A 357 -37.19 6.52 6.58
CA VAL A 357 -38.24 5.72 7.21
C VAL A 357 -37.75 5.23 8.57
N TYR A 358 -38.55 5.47 9.60
CA TYR A 358 -38.28 5.00 10.95
C TYR A 358 -38.98 3.69 11.24
N VAL A 359 -38.28 2.77 11.88
CA VAL A 359 -38.79 1.44 12.26
C VAL A 359 -38.90 1.38 13.77
N SER A 360 -40.09 1.06 14.28
CA SER A 360 -40.32 0.91 15.71
C SER A 360 -41.12 -0.36 16.03
N ALA A 361 -40.92 -0.91 17.22
CA ALA A 361 -41.77 -1.96 17.79
C ALA A 361 -43.06 -1.41 18.42
N LYS A 362 -43.15 -0.09 18.63
CA LYS A 362 -44.32 0.55 19.24
C LYS A 362 -45.21 1.16 18.17
N PRO A 363 -46.54 1.14 18.36
CA PRO A 363 -47.51 1.74 17.44
C PRO A 363 -47.53 3.28 17.47
N GLN A 364 -46.70 3.92 18.30
CA GLN A 364 -46.54 5.37 18.36
C GLN A 364 -45.05 5.72 18.44
N LEU A 365 -44.62 6.67 17.61
CA LEU A 365 -43.26 7.19 17.62
C LEU A 365 -43.12 8.28 18.69
N SER A 366 -42.15 8.15 19.60
CA SER A 366 -42.00 9.05 20.75
C SER A 366 -41.48 10.45 20.37
N SER A 367 -40.67 10.53 19.31
CA SER A 367 -40.15 11.77 18.71
C SER A 367 -39.44 11.43 17.40
N VAL A 368 -39.67 12.18 16.32
CA VAL A 368 -38.87 12.02 15.09
C VAL A 368 -37.56 12.80 15.26
N PRO A 369 -36.38 12.16 15.18
CA PRO A 369 -35.12 12.89 15.23
C PRO A 369 -34.96 13.79 14.00
N VAL A 370 -34.45 15.01 14.19
CA VAL A 370 -34.13 15.94 13.10
C VAL A 370 -32.88 15.42 12.41
N VAL A 371 -33.06 14.69 11.31
CA VAL A 371 -31.94 14.21 10.48
C VAL A 371 -31.56 15.31 9.49
N SER A 372 -30.28 15.68 9.49
CA SER A 372 -29.72 16.57 8.47
C SER A 372 -29.81 15.86 7.11
N GLN A 373 -30.55 16.42 6.16
CA GLN A 373 -30.64 15.84 4.81
C GLN A 373 -29.24 15.87 4.17
N SER A 374 -28.62 14.71 4.01
CA SER A 374 -27.40 14.54 3.23
C SER A 374 -27.76 14.44 1.75
N ASN A 375 -26.98 15.08 0.88
CA ASN A 375 -27.08 14.90 -0.57
C ASN A 375 -26.53 13.51 -0.96
N GLY A 376 -27.30 12.45 -0.71
CA GLY A 376 -26.97 11.07 -1.08
C GLY A 376 -26.89 10.09 0.11
N PRO A 377 -26.73 8.78 -0.18
CA PRO A 377 -26.53 7.78 0.86
C PRO A 377 -25.16 7.98 1.53
N ASP A 378 -25.08 7.75 2.83
CA ASP A 378 -23.82 7.82 3.60
C ASP A 378 -23.05 6.49 3.59
N CYS A 379 -23.55 5.47 2.88
CA CYS A 379 -22.90 4.19 2.66
C CYS A 379 -22.17 4.08 1.30
N ARG A 380 -21.25 3.12 1.21
CA ARG A 380 -20.59 2.77 -0.05
C ARG A 380 -21.55 2.01 -0.96
N PHE A 381 -21.53 2.31 -2.26
CA PHE A 381 -22.38 1.64 -3.23
C PHE A 381 -21.75 1.64 -4.63
N LEU A 382 -22.29 0.79 -5.51
CA LEU A 382 -21.88 0.63 -6.90
C LEU A 382 -23.10 0.74 -7.82
N ASN A 383 -23.03 1.58 -8.84
CA ASN A 383 -23.97 1.56 -9.96
C ASN A 383 -23.50 0.50 -10.96
N VAL A 384 -24.34 -0.48 -11.27
CA VAL A 384 -24.03 -1.55 -12.23
C VAL A 384 -24.86 -1.34 -13.49
N GLN A 385 -24.25 -1.49 -14.66
CA GLN A 385 -24.95 -1.37 -15.94
C GLN A 385 -24.85 -2.67 -16.72
N TRP A 386 -25.99 -3.14 -17.23
CA TRP A 386 -26.06 -4.29 -18.12
C TRP A 386 -27.03 -4.02 -19.27
N LYS A 387 -26.52 -4.05 -20.51
CA LYS A 387 -27.24 -3.60 -21.71
C LYS A 387 -27.79 -2.17 -21.50
N ASN A 388 -29.10 -2.00 -21.60
CA ASN A 388 -29.80 -0.73 -21.43
C ASN A 388 -30.42 -0.57 -20.02
N LYS A 389 -30.05 -1.42 -19.06
CA LYS A 389 -30.56 -1.37 -17.69
C LYS A 389 -29.45 -0.95 -16.73
N GLN A 390 -29.82 -0.18 -15.70
CA GLN A 390 -28.94 0.24 -14.63
C GLN A 390 -29.48 -0.28 -13.30
N GLY A 391 -28.61 -0.72 -12.41
CA GLY A 391 -28.95 -1.21 -11.09
C GLY A 391 -27.97 -0.72 -10.05
N VAL A 392 -28.25 -0.99 -8.78
CA VAL A 392 -27.45 -0.50 -7.64
C VAL A 392 -27.16 -1.63 -6.67
N LEU A 393 -25.93 -1.68 -6.16
CA LEU A 393 -25.53 -2.49 -5.01
C LEU A 393 -25.00 -1.58 -3.89
N PHE A 394 -25.56 -1.67 -2.70
CA PHE A 394 -24.96 -1.05 -1.51
C PHE A 394 -23.91 -1.99 -0.93
N LEU A 395 -22.64 -1.58 -0.95
CA LEU A 395 -21.48 -2.39 -0.53
C LEU A 395 -21.32 -2.46 0.99
N GLU A 396 -22.00 -1.58 1.71
CA GLU A 396 -22.00 -1.48 3.16
C GLU A 396 -23.44 -1.22 3.61
N ASN A 397 -24.17 -2.27 4.00
CA ASN A 397 -25.59 -2.18 4.29
C ASN A 397 -26.07 -3.34 5.18
N PRO A 398 -26.45 -3.11 6.46
CA PRO A 398 -26.55 -1.81 7.15
C PRO A 398 -25.23 -1.03 7.23
N VAL A 399 -25.30 0.27 7.50
CA VAL A 399 -24.11 1.13 7.61
C VAL A 399 -23.18 0.56 8.70
N GLY A 400 -21.92 0.32 8.34
CA GLY A 400 -20.92 -0.36 9.18
C GLY A 400 -20.81 -1.88 8.98
N ASP A 401 -21.72 -2.51 8.22
CA ASP A 401 -21.72 -3.94 7.91
C ASP A 401 -21.41 -4.15 6.41
N ASP A 402 -20.20 -4.63 6.11
CA ASP A 402 -19.72 -4.85 4.74
C ASP A 402 -20.39 -6.07 4.06
N LEU A 403 -20.73 -5.93 2.78
CA LEU A 403 -21.19 -7.05 1.97
C LEU A 403 -20.07 -8.09 1.74
N PRO A 404 -20.42 -9.35 1.43
CA PRO A 404 -19.45 -10.38 1.06
C PRO A 404 -18.59 -9.93 -0.14
N MET A 405 -17.31 -10.31 -0.16
CA MET A 405 -16.38 -9.92 -1.23
C MET A 405 -16.78 -10.43 -2.63
N ASP A 406 -17.54 -11.52 -2.72
CA ASP A 406 -18.04 -12.03 -4.00
C ASP A 406 -19.39 -11.40 -4.37
N LEU A 407 -19.34 -10.39 -5.25
CA LEU A 407 -20.50 -9.62 -5.70
C LEU A 407 -21.17 -10.25 -6.92
N GLU A 408 -20.56 -11.23 -7.58
CA GLU A 408 -21.04 -11.79 -8.85
C GLU A 408 -22.44 -12.42 -8.74
N PRO A 409 -22.77 -13.22 -7.70
CA PRO A 409 -24.10 -13.79 -7.54
C PRO A 409 -25.20 -12.72 -7.36
N LEU A 410 -24.87 -11.60 -6.72
CA LEU A 410 -25.80 -10.50 -6.46
C LEU A 410 -26.12 -9.74 -7.75
N VAL A 411 -25.10 -9.45 -8.57
CA VAL A 411 -25.29 -8.81 -9.87
C VAL A 411 -26.09 -9.73 -10.82
N ARG A 412 -25.82 -11.04 -10.81
CA ARG A 412 -26.58 -12.01 -11.62
C ARG A 412 -28.06 -12.04 -11.26
N ARG A 413 -28.38 -12.07 -9.95
CA ARG A 413 -29.77 -11.99 -9.46
C ARG A 413 -30.44 -10.67 -9.84
N MET A 414 -29.70 -9.56 -9.76
CA MET A 414 -30.22 -8.23 -10.09
C MET A 414 -30.71 -8.15 -11.54
N PHE A 415 -29.95 -8.68 -12.50
CA PHE A 415 -30.30 -8.60 -13.92
C PHE A 415 -30.97 -9.86 -14.46
N ASN A 416 -31.34 -10.83 -13.60
CA ASN A 416 -31.85 -12.15 -13.98
C ASN A 416 -30.97 -12.84 -15.04
N LEU A 417 -29.66 -12.86 -14.82
CA LEU A 417 -28.69 -13.42 -15.75
C LEU A 417 -28.36 -14.87 -15.40
N ASP A 418 -28.62 -15.76 -16.36
CA ASP A 418 -28.04 -17.11 -16.36
C ASP A 418 -26.55 -17.05 -16.74
N SER A 419 -25.81 -18.08 -16.34
CA SER A 419 -24.36 -18.20 -16.06
C SER A 419 -23.29 -17.70 -17.05
N ALA A 420 -23.61 -16.92 -18.09
CA ALA A 420 -22.65 -16.45 -19.08
C ALA A 420 -22.57 -14.91 -19.19
N SER A 421 -21.39 -14.39 -18.85
CA SER A 421 -20.85 -13.04 -19.08
C SER A 421 -21.49 -11.90 -18.28
N ILE A 422 -20.71 -11.34 -17.33
CA ILE A 422 -20.89 -9.99 -16.79
C ILE A 422 -19.53 -9.32 -16.78
N SER A 423 -19.46 -8.09 -17.28
CA SER A 423 -18.30 -7.21 -17.07
C SER A 423 -18.66 -6.25 -15.93
N VAL A 424 -17.90 -6.30 -14.84
CA VAL A 424 -18.03 -5.40 -13.68
C VAL A 424 -16.92 -4.38 -13.80
N SER A 425 -17.27 -3.12 -14.07
CA SER A 425 -16.33 -1.99 -13.96
C SER A 425 -16.34 -1.50 -12.51
N ALA A 426 -15.18 -1.55 -11.85
CA ALA A 426 -14.95 -1.06 -10.50
C ALA A 426 -14.80 0.46 -10.43
#